data_AF-A0A0M9WKS9-F1
#
_entry.id   AF-A0A0M9WKS9-F1
#
_cell.length_a   1.000
_cell.length_b   1.000
_cell.length_c   1.000
_cell.angle_alpha   90.00
_cell.angle_beta   90.00
_cell.angle_gamma   90.00
#
_symmetry.space_group_name_H-M   'P 1'
#
loop_
_entity.id
_entity.type
_entity.pdbx_description
1 polymer ?
#
loop_
_entity_poly.entity_id
_entity_poly.type
_entity_poly.pdbx_seq_one_letter_code
_entity_poly.pdbx_strand_id
1 'polypeptide(L)'
;MFATEDSITCEQVDALGMLPPEWWHKWEGRHSRFTEDGKPINRVPYRSWEDSFEQDMQEPQQRKGMPPIEQAERDAVFKMLKSMLKFRSENRSSAKQILECEWMVNWALPDYLGSSTNVGIIAHDLVCQNCHMSTTR
;
A
#
# COMPACT_ATOMS: atom_id res chain seq x y z
N MET A 1 -17.02 -6.58 -15.00
CA MET A 1 -16.67 -5.18 -15.31
C MET A 1 -15.32 -5.20 -16.00
N PHE A 2 -15.18 -4.61 -17.18
CA PHE A 2 -13.87 -4.49 -17.82
C PHE A 2 -13.09 -3.35 -17.15
N ALA A 3 -11.82 -3.58 -16.83
CA ALA A 3 -10.95 -2.56 -16.27
C ALA A 3 -10.66 -1.51 -17.35
N THR A 4 -11.21 -0.32 -17.18
CA THR A 4 -10.91 0.89 -17.96
C THR A 4 -9.98 1.79 -17.17
N GLU A 5 -9.26 2.69 -17.84
CA GLU A 5 -8.43 3.69 -17.16
C GLU A 5 -9.24 4.51 -16.14
N ASP A 6 -10.46 4.92 -16.51
CA ASP A 6 -11.36 5.65 -15.61
C ASP A 6 -11.79 4.82 -14.40
N SER A 7 -12.12 3.55 -14.59
CA SER A 7 -12.53 2.68 -13.47
C SER A 7 -11.38 2.41 -12.52
N ILE A 8 -10.17 2.16 -13.06
CA ILE A 8 -8.96 1.98 -12.26
C ILE A 8 -8.63 3.26 -11.49
N THR A 9 -8.76 4.42 -12.14
CA THR A 9 -8.51 5.71 -11.49
C THR A 9 -9.55 6.00 -10.40
N CYS A 10 -10.82 5.62 -10.59
CA CYS A 10 -11.84 5.69 -9.53
C CYS A 10 -11.47 4.82 -8.33
N GLU A 11 -11.04 3.58 -8.54
CA GLU A 11 -10.59 2.67 -7.48
C GLU A 11 -9.42 3.26 -6.70
N GLN A 12 -8.43 3.84 -7.40
CA GLN A 12 -7.29 4.50 -6.76
C GLN A 12 -7.71 5.70 -5.91
N VAL A 13 -8.65 6.52 -6.39
CA VAL A 13 -9.14 7.69 -5.65
C VAL A 13 -9.93 7.28 -4.41
N ASP A 14 -10.78 6.25 -4.53
CA ASP A 14 -11.55 5.73 -3.40
C ASP A 14 -10.62 5.10 -2.33
N ALA A 15 -9.50 4.49 -2.77
CA ALA A 15 -8.52 3.85 -1.90
C ALA A 15 -7.50 4.81 -1.26
N LEU A 16 -7.00 5.79 -2.02
CA LEU A 16 -5.83 6.62 -1.64
C LEU A 16 -6.19 8.10 -1.43
N GLY A 17 -7.40 8.50 -1.78
CA GLY A 17 -7.85 9.90 -1.78
C GLY A 17 -7.63 10.59 -3.13
N MET A 18 -7.92 11.90 -3.16
CA MET A 18 -7.86 12.69 -4.38
C MET A 18 -6.47 12.67 -5.03
N LEU A 19 -6.47 12.66 -6.37
CA LEU A 19 -5.26 12.82 -7.17
C LEU A 19 -4.59 14.17 -6.90
N PRO A 20 -3.28 14.31 -7.19
CA PRO A 20 -2.63 15.61 -7.26
C PRO A 20 -3.41 16.57 -8.16
N PRO A 21 -3.54 17.87 -7.80
CA PRO A 21 -4.44 18.80 -8.50
C PRO A 21 -4.23 18.84 -10.01
N GLU A 22 -2.99 18.81 -10.49
CA GLU A 22 -2.69 18.88 -11.91
C GLU A 22 -3.09 17.61 -12.70
N TRP A 23 -3.26 16.47 -12.02
CA TRP A 23 -3.78 15.24 -12.63
C TRP A 23 -5.30 15.22 -12.52
N TRP A 24 -5.82 15.63 -11.37
CA TRP A 24 -7.23 15.75 -11.08
C TRP A 24 -7.98 16.61 -12.09
N HIS A 25 -7.41 17.77 -12.44
CA HIS A 25 -8.01 18.68 -13.41
C HIS A 25 -7.82 18.25 -14.88
N LYS A 26 -6.91 17.31 -15.17
CA LYS A 26 -6.72 16.75 -16.52
C LYS A 26 -7.62 15.54 -16.81
N TRP A 27 -8.18 14.95 -15.77
CA TRP A 27 -8.97 13.74 -15.91
C TRP A 27 -10.42 14.06 -16.29
N GLU A 28 -10.72 14.12 -17.58
CA GLU A 28 -12.06 14.46 -18.09
C GLU A 28 -13.16 13.50 -17.63
N GLY A 29 -12.86 12.18 -17.59
CA GLY A 29 -13.81 11.14 -17.15
C GLY A 29 -14.33 11.35 -15.73
N ARG A 30 -13.58 12.10 -14.91
CA ARG A 30 -13.91 12.44 -13.53
C ARG A 30 -15.24 13.16 -13.38
N HIS A 31 -15.62 14.04 -14.30
CA HIS A 31 -16.82 14.86 -14.18
C HIS A 31 -18.11 14.04 -14.09
N SER A 32 -18.11 12.83 -14.66
CA SER A 32 -19.23 11.89 -14.55
C SER A 32 -19.21 11.05 -13.26
N ARG A 33 -18.08 11.06 -12.53
CA ARG A 33 -17.75 10.14 -11.44
C ARG A 33 -17.62 10.83 -10.09
N PHE A 34 -17.18 12.07 -10.03
CA PHE A 34 -16.89 12.78 -8.78
C PHE A 34 -17.31 14.26 -8.81
N THR A 35 -17.64 14.82 -7.64
CA THR A 35 -17.79 16.27 -7.41
C THR A 35 -16.45 16.99 -7.43
N GLU A 36 -16.46 18.34 -7.45
CA GLU A 36 -15.20 19.10 -7.47
C GLU A 36 -14.27 18.78 -6.29
N ASP A 37 -14.85 18.59 -5.11
CA ASP A 37 -14.20 18.19 -3.85
C ASP A 37 -13.93 16.68 -3.70
N GLY A 38 -14.09 15.89 -4.78
CA GLY A 38 -13.69 14.49 -4.81
C GLY A 38 -14.62 13.50 -4.14
N LYS A 39 -15.88 13.89 -3.91
CA LYS A 39 -16.91 12.95 -3.46
C LYS A 39 -17.47 12.18 -4.66
N PRO A 40 -17.68 10.87 -4.55
CA PRO A 40 -18.22 10.06 -5.64
C PRO A 40 -19.66 10.49 -5.97
N ILE A 41 -19.99 10.55 -7.26
CA ILE A 41 -21.34 10.81 -7.80
C ILE A 41 -21.68 9.80 -8.88
N ASN A 42 -22.98 9.56 -9.09
CA ASN A 42 -23.52 8.70 -10.16
C ASN A 42 -22.91 7.30 -10.23
N ARG A 43 -22.35 6.81 -9.12
CA ARG A 43 -21.80 5.47 -8.97
C ARG A 43 -21.86 5.05 -7.51
N VAL A 44 -21.89 3.74 -7.29
CA VAL A 44 -21.56 3.18 -5.97
C VAL A 44 -20.05 3.34 -5.80
N PRO A 45 -19.56 3.95 -4.70
CA PRO A 45 -18.13 4.01 -4.45
C PRO A 45 -17.55 2.59 -4.39
N TYR A 46 -16.29 2.46 -4.78
CA TYR A 46 -15.59 1.20 -4.56
C TYR A 46 -15.45 0.95 -3.06
N ARG A 47 -15.18 -0.30 -2.70
CA ARG A 47 -14.95 -0.69 -1.30
C ARG A 47 -13.84 0.20 -0.73
N SER A 48 -14.04 0.66 0.50
CA SER A 48 -12.99 1.41 1.19
C SER A 48 -11.74 0.55 1.33
N TRP A 49 -10.59 1.19 1.56
CA TRP A 49 -9.35 0.48 1.82
C TRP A 49 -9.51 -0.54 2.97
N GLU A 50 -10.22 -0.14 4.02
CA GLU A 50 -10.53 -0.96 5.19
C GLU A 50 -11.48 -2.12 4.87
N ASP A 51 -12.56 -1.88 4.11
CA ASP A 51 -13.52 -2.93 3.73
C ASP A 51 -12.89 -3.97 2.80
N SER A 52 -12.05 -3.52 1.87
CA SER A 52 -11.31 -4.41 0.98
C SER A 52 -10.37 -5.32 1.76
N PHE A 53 -9.64 -4.78 2.75
CA PHE A 53 -8.78 -5.62 3.59
C PHE A 53 -9.58 -6.66 4.39
N GLU A 54 -10.72 -6.26 4.96
CA GLU A 54 -11.53 -7.20 5.74
C GLU A 54 -12.02 -8.35 4.85
N GLN A 55 -12.65 -8.04 3.72
CA GLN A 55 -13.28 -9.06 2.87
C GLN A 55 -12.27 -9.88 2.08
N ASP A 56 -11.20 -9.25 1.59
CA ASP A 56 -10.26 -9.88 0.67
C ASP A 56 -9.04 -10.49 1.40
N MET A 57 -8.74 -10.07 2.63
CA MET A 57 -7.62 -10.62 3.42
C MET A 57 -8.04 -11.28 4.73
N GLN A 58 -8.86 -10.64 5.57
CA GLN A 58 -9.22 -11.18 6.89
C GLN A 58 -10.20 -12.34 6.80
N GLU A 59 -11.35 -12.14 6.17
CA GLU A 59 -12.40 -13.17 6.11
C GLU A 59 -11.90 -14.49 5.48
N PRO A 60 -11.11 -14.51 4.39
CA PRO A 60 -10.58 -15.75 3.85
C PRO A 60 -9.68 -16.51 4.84
N GLN A 61 -8.91 -15.82 5.67
CA GLN A 61 -8.06 -16.42 6.69
C GLN A 61 -8.89 -16.97 7.85
N GLN A 62 -9.88 -16.22 8.33
CA GLN A 62 -10.80 -16.66 9.37
C GLN A 62 -11.59 -17.89 8.94
N ARG A 63 -12.06 -17.94 7.68
CA ARG A 63 -12.73 -19.12 7.11
C ARG A 63 -11.83 -20.36 7.09
N LYS A 64 -10.50 -20.19 7.09
CA LYS A 64 -9.52 -21.28 7.21
C LYS A 64 -9.12 -21.59 8.66
N GLY A 65 -9.72 -20.93 9.64
CA GLY A 65 -9.41 -21.08 11.06
C GLY A 65 -8.10 -20.43 11.48
N MET A 66 -7.53 -19.54 10.65
CA MET A 66 -6.36 -18.74 11.04
C MET A 66 -6.80 -17.55 11.88
N PRO A 67 -6.01 -17.15 12.89
CA PRO A 67 -6.32 -15.97 13.69
C PRO A 67 -6.34 -14.72 12.78
N PRO A 68 -7.24 -13.76 13.04
CA PRO A 68 -7.26 -12.51 12.31
C PRO A 68 -6.01 -11.69 12.59
N ILE A 69 -5.61 -10.84 11.64
CA ILE A 69 -4.60 -9.81 11.86
C ILE A 69 -5.14 -8.85 12.92
N GLU A 70 -4.34 -8.58 13.95
CA GLU A 70 -4.74 -7.68 15.02
C GLU A 70 -4.81 -6.22 14.55
N GLN A 71 -5.56 -5.40 15.26
CA GLN A 71 -5.77 -4.00 14.88
C GLN A 71 -4.45 -3.22 14.74
N ALA A 72 -3.51 -3.42 15.67
CA ALA A 72 -2.23 -2.72 15.67
C ALA A 72 -1.38 -3.08 14.44
N GLU A 73 -1.28 -4.36 14.12
CA GLU A 73 -0.59 -4.85 12.92
C GLU A 73 -1.26 -4.32 11.66
N ARG A 74 -2.60 -4.36 11.59
CA ARG A 74 -3.38 -3.83 10.47
C ARG A 74 -3.09 -2.35 10.22
N ASP A 75 -3.10 -1.55 11.28
CA ASP A 75 -2.84 -0.11 11.17
C ASP A 75 -1.40 0.16 10.73
N ALA A 76 -0.45 -0.64 11.23
CA ALA A 76 0.96 -0.55 10.84
C ALA A 76 1.17 -0.92 9.36
N VAL A 77 0.57 -2.02 8.87
CA VAL A 77 0.70 -2.43 7.45
C VAL A 77 0.01 -1.43 6.53
N PHE A 78 -1.13 -0.87 6.94
CA PHE A 78 -1.81 0.19 6.18
C PHE A 78 -0.97 1.45 6.07
N LYS A 79 -0.38 1.88 7.19
CA LYS A 79 0.54 3.02 7.20
C LYS A 79 1.73 2.79 6.27
N MET A 80 2.31 1.60 6.28
CA MET A 80 3.39 1.21 5.36
C MET A 80 2.92 1.29 3.90
N LEU A 81 1.84 0.59 3.54
CA LEU A 81 1.32 0.54 2.16
C LEU A 81 0.91 1.93 1.64
N LYS A 82 0.18 2.72 2.45
CA LYS A 82 -0.19 4.11 2.10
C LYS A 82 1.05 4.98 1.88
N SER A 83 2.15 4.73 2.58
CA SER A 83 3.42 5.43 2.36
C SER A 83 4.11 5.03 1.04
N MET A 84 3.93 3.79 0.58
CA MET A 84 4.48 3.29 -0.69
C MET A 84 3.64 3.71 -1.90
N LEU A 85 2.32 3.84 -1.73
CA LEU A 85 1.35 4.04 -2.80
C LEU A 85 1.00 5.50 -3.05
N LYS A 86 1.71 6.46 -2.44
CA LYS A 86 1.48 7.88 -2.74
C LYS A 86 1.65 8.16 -4.23
N PHE A 87 0.73 8.96 -4.78
CA PHE A 87 0.70 9.31 -6.21
C PHE A 87 2.04 9.86 -6.70
N ARG A 88 2.58 10.86 -6.00
CA ARG A 88 3.90 11.44 -6.26
C ARG A 88 5.01 10.52 -5.77
N SER A 89 5.93 10.16 -6.65
CA SER A 89 7.03 9.24 -6.32
C SER A 89 7.99 9.82 -5.30
N GLU A 90 8.24 11.13 -5.34
CA GLU A 90 9.07 11.87 -4.38
C GLU A 90 8.53 11.83 -2.94
N ASN A 91 7.23 11.54 -2.78
CA ASN A 91 6.61 11.41 -1.46
C ASN A 91 6.55 9.97 -0.95
N ARG A 92 6.91 8.98 -1.79
CA ARG A 92 6.90 7.57 -1.43
C ARG A 92 8.07 7.26 -0.50
N SER A 93 7.83 6.35 0.43
CA SER A 93 8.91 5.81 1.26
C SER A 93 9.94 5.08 0.40
N SER A 94 11.21 5.31 0.70
CA SER A 94 12.32 4.51 0.14
C SER A 94 12.31 3.09 0.70
N ALA A 95 12.96 2.16 0.00
CA ALA A 95 13.10 0.78 0.47
C ALA A 95 13.71 0.71 1.89
N LYS A 96 14.71 1.55 2.19
CA LYS A 96 15.31 1.63 3.52
C LYS A 96 14.28 2.02 4.59
N GLN A 97 13.50 3.08 4.33
CA GLN A 97 12.45 3.52 5.27
C GLN A 97 11.36 2.45 5.46
N ILE A 98 11.06 1.67 4.42
CA ILE A 98 10.11 0.56 4.54
C ILE A 98 10.69 -0.54 5.43
N LEU A 99 11.94 -0.97 5.22
CA LEU A 99 12.58 -1.98 6.06
C LEU A 99 12.65 -1.59 7.55
N GLU A 100 12.74 -0.29 7.83
CA GLU A 100 12.78 0.28 9.18
C GLU A 100 11.40 0.65 9.74
N CYS A 101 10.32 0.44 8.98
CA CYS A 101 8.98 0.83 9.42
C CYS A 101 8.43 -0.11 10.50
N GLU A 102 7.47 0.41 11.25
CA GLU A 102 6.83 -0.28 12.38
C GLU A 102 6.33 -1.69 12.04
N TRP A 103 5.63 -1.84 10.91
CA TRP A 103 5.12 -3.15 10.51
C TRP A 103 6.25 -4.15 10.21
N MET A 104 7.29 -3.72 9.50
CA MET A 104 8.42 -4.57 9.15
C MET A 104 9.19 -5.01 10.39
N VAL A 105 9.47 -4.09 11.31
CA VAL A 105 10.31 -4.38 12.49
C VAL A 105 9.58 -5.23 13.53
N ASN A 106 8.28 -5.01 13.74
CA ASN A 106 7.55 -5.65 14.82
C ASN A 106 6.84 -6.96 14.42
N TRP A 107 6.47 -7.13 13.14
CA TRP A 107 5.75 -8.33 12.67
C TRP A 107 6.50 -9.05 11.53
N ALA A 108 6.75 -8.38 10.39
CA ALA A 108 7.22 -9.08 9.19
C ALA A 108 8.64 -9.67 9.29
N LEU A 109 9.61 -8.90 9.78
CA LEU A 109 11.00 -9.37 9.93
C LEU A 109 11.12 -10.42 11.05
N PRO A 110 10.51 -10.25 12.24
CA PRO A 110 10.49 -11.31 13.25
C PRO A 110 9.91 -12.62 12.75
N ASP A 111 8.85 -12.61 11.94
CA ASP A 111 8.30 -13.84 11.37
C ASP A 111 9.24 -14.47 10.33
N TYR A 112 9.82 -13.64 9.46
CA TYR A 112 10.77 -14.08 8.44
C TYR A 112 12.09 -14.61 9.02
N LEU A 113 12.63 -13.95 10.04
CA LEU A 113 13.91 -14.28 10.68
C LEU A 113 13.74 -15.28 11.83
N GLY A 114 12.64 -15.24 12.56
CA GLY A 114 12.29 -16.23 13.57
C GLY A 114 12.04 -17.61 12.98
N SER A 115 11.67 -17.67 11.70
CA SER A 115 11.64 -18.91 10.91
C SER A 115 13.00 -19.28 10.28
N SER A 116 14.02 -18.42 10.36
CA SER A 116 15.39 -18.64 9.85
C SER A 116 16.47 -18.29 10.89
N THR A 117 16.94 -19.31 11.61
CA THR A 117 18.10 -19.28 12.51
C THR A 117 19.22 -18.31 12.04
N ASN A 118 19.58 -17.35 12.91
CA ASN A 118 20.69 -16.36 12.84
C ASN A 118 20.39 -14.96 12.27
N VAL A 119 19.97 -14.08 13.19
CA VAL A 119 19.67 -12.63 13.02
C VAL A 119 20.91 -11.76 12.70
N GLY A 120 22.14 -12.29 12.78
CA GLY A 120 23.37 -11.47 12.70
C GLY A 120 23.84 -11.08 11.28
N ILE A 121 23.35 -11.72 10.22
CA ILE A 121 23.97 -11.62 8.88
C ILE A 121 23.12 -10.76 7.91
N ILE A 122 21.80 -10.75 8.06
CA ILE A 122 20.90 -10.27 7.00
C ILE A 122 20.74 -8.74 6.98
N ALA A 123 20.86 -8.07 8.14
CA ALA A 123 20.82 -6.59 8.17
C ALA A 123 22.03 -5.95 7.47
N HIS A 124 23.19 -6.63 7.47
CA HIS A 124 24.36 -6.20 6.72
C HIS A 124 24.22 -6.51 5.22
N ASP A 125 23.66 -7.66 4.86
CA ASP A 125 23.54 -8.08 3.46
C ASP A 125 22.48 -7.32 2.65
N LEU A 126 21.36 -6.93 3.24
CA LEU A 126 20.34 -6.10 2.57
C LEU A 126 20.84 -4.66 2.30
N VAL A 127 21.74 -4.14 3.14
CA VAL A 127 22.36 -2.82 2.94
C VAL A 127 23.52 -2.92 1.94
N CYS A 128 24.30 -4.00 1.97
CA CYS A 128 25.43 -4.21 1.07
C CYS A 128 25.05 -4.51 -0.39
N GLN A 129 23.90 -5.14 -0.65
CA GLN A 129 23.43 -5.38 -2.03
C GLN A 129 23.06 -4.08 -2.78
N ASN A 130 22.73 -3.00 -2.07
CA ASN A 130 22.45 -1.69 -2.69
C ASN A 130 23.70 -0.83 -2.95
N CYS A 131 24.90 -1.25 -2.53
CA CYS A 131 26.14 -0.48 -2.77
C CYS A 131 26.87 -0.85 -4.08
N HIS A 132 26.44 -1.86 -4.84
CA HIS A 132 27.16 -2.32 -6.03
C HIS A 132 26.66 -1.76 -7.38
N MET A 133 25.75 -0.78 -7.40
CA MET A 133 25.34 -0.09 -8.64
C MET A 133 25.81 1.37 -8.72
N SER A 134 26.96 1.68 -8.12
CA SER A 134 27.65 2.94 -8.38
C SER A 134 29.15 2.71 -8.36
N THR A 135 29.72 2.33 -9.51
CA THR A 135 31.02 2.78 -10.04
C THR A 135 31.26 2.14 -11.42
N THR A 136 31.67 2.98 -12.38
CA THR A 136 32.08 2.69 -13.78
C THR A 136 30.90 2.43 -14.74
N ARG A 137 30.61 3.27 -15.75
CA ARG A 137 31.49 3.99 -16.67
C ARG A 137 30.80 5.25 -17.20
#